data_AF-A0A2R5L930-F1
#
_entry.id   AF-A0A2R5L930-F1
#
_cell.length_a   1.000
_cell.length_b   1.000
_cell.length_c   1.000
_cell.angle_alpha   90.00
_cell.angle_beta   90.00
_cell.angle_gamma   90.00
#
_symmetry.space_group_name_H-M   'P 1'
#
loop_
_entity.id
_entity.type
_entity.pdbx_description
1 polymer ?
#
loop_
_entity_poly.entity_id
_entity_poly.type
_entity_poly.pdbx_seq_one_letter_code
_entity_poly.pdbx_strand_id
1 'polypeptide(L)'
;CINGSDSLEGKNSIGSPEDNGIYKLEYSTQDGRVEPCLYMSAPQNDPSQGGAEYIWGYKGHTTREVCGRSYFITDGSWYGMTGRVHIENDNNITYQNDEHGNTTIKLLYYIDRICYVIQRGGGNYNRTYLDLWKYSNTDDTGDDWDTQWAKYSCCNNVFQAELAKFPRTCPRTKASDIENNLCGTYPNLTYARELAAQARQ
;
A
#
# COMPACT_ATOMS: atom_id res chain seq x y z
N CYS A 1 -3.63 14.80 16.13
CA CYS A 1 -3.38 14.65 14.69
C CYS A 1 -3.31 16.03 14.11
N ILE A 2 -2.24 16.39 13.39
CA ILE A 2 -2.20 17.67 12.69
C ILE A 2 -3.36 17.66 11.70
N ASN A 3 -4.33 18.56 11.90
CA ASN A 3 -5.48 18.69 11.04
C ASN A 3 -5.02 19.24 9.69
N GLY A 4 -5.15 18.43 8.63
CA GLY A 4 -5.37 18.90 7.28
C GLY A 4 -4.19 19.55 6.55
N SER A 5 -3.91 19.02 5.36
CA SER A 5 -3.28 19.68 4.19
C SER A 5 -1.87 20.26 4.24
N ASP A 6 -1.30 20.62 5.39
CA ASP A 6 -0.12 21.53 5.39
C ASP A 6 1.24 20.89 5.07
N SER A 7 1.29 19.58 4.82
CA SER A 7 2.37 18.97 4.04
C SER A 7 1.94 17.59 3.51
N LEU A 8 0.97 17.56 2.59
CA LEU A 8 0.84 16.37 1.75
C LEU A 8 2.13 16.28 0.94
N GLU A 9 2.93 15.25 1.20
CA GLU A 9 4.26 15.08 0.63
C GLU A 9 4.28 13.79 -0.17
N GLY A 10 3.69 13.82 -1.37
CA GLY A 10 3.61 12.66 -2.26
C GLY A 10 4.96 11.96 -2.43
N LYS A 11 6.04 12.74 -2.56
CA LYS A 11 7.42 12.23 -2.60
C LYS A 11 7.88 11.52 -1.33
N ASN A 12 7.54 12.05 -0.14
CA ASN A 12 7.93 11.40 1.11
C ASN A 12 7.04 10.18 1.40
N SER A 13 5.80 10.19 0.92
CA SER A 13 4.82 9.11 1.14
C SER A 13 5.17 7.79 0.44
N ILE A 14 5.96 7.84 -0.63
CA ILE A 14 6.37 6.65 -1.39
C ILE A 14 7.75 6.11 -0.96
N GLY A 15 8.46 6.84 -0.10
CA GLY A 15 9.79 6.48 0.37
C GLY A 15 10.93 6.79 -0.61
N SER A 16 12.13 6.39 -0.22
CA SER A 16 13.38 6.59 -0.96
C SER A 16 14.06 5.26 -1.31
N PRO A 17 14.94 5.20 -2.31
CA PRO A 17 15.62 3.94 -2.70
C PRO A 17 16.47 3.31 -1.58
N GLU A 18 16.88 4.12 -0.60
CA GLU A 18 17.68 3.71 0.56
C GLU A 18 16.80 3.10 1.68
N ASP A 19 15.47 3.25 1.58
CA ASP A 19 14.54 2.75 2.58
C ASP A 19 14.53 1.21 2.57
N ASN A 20 14.60 0.61 3.76
CA ASN A 20 14.70 -0.83 3.98
C ASN A 20 13.37 -1.48 4.41
N GLY A 21 12.26 -0.79 4.19
CA GLY A 21 10.92 -1.25 4.54
C GLY A 21 9.97 -1.22 3.37
N ILE A 22 8.80 -1.81 3.61
CA ILE A 22 7.69 -1.88 2.68
C ILE A 22 6.46 -1.21 3.30
N TYR A 23 5.57 -0.73 2.46
CA TYR A 23 4.20 -0.45 2.87
C TYR A 23 3.34 -1.69 2.69
N LYS A 24 2.54 -2.00 3.71
CA LYS A 24 1.58 -3.11 3.76
C LYS A 24 0.17 -2.55 3.72
N LEU A 25 -0.71 -3.17 2.94
CA LEU A 25 -2.12 -2.80 2.91
C LEU A 25 -2.83 -3.33 4.17
N GLU A 26 -3.30 -2.43 5.03
CA GLU A 26 -3.97 -2.79 6.28
C GLU A 26 -5.50 -2.85 6.13
N TYR A 27 -6.05 -1.91 5.36
CA TYR A 27 -7.48 -1.80 5.09
C TYR A 27 -7.72 -1.35 3.66
N SER A 28 -8.76 -1.89 3.04
CA SER A 28 -9.24 -1.43 1.75
C SER A 28 -10.75 -1.54 1.65
N THR A 29 -11.38 -0.62 0.91
CA THR A 29 -12.80 -0.71 0.57
C THR A 29 -13.06 -1.43 -0.75
N GLN A 30 -12.07 -2.09 -1.36
CA GLN A 30 -12.30 -2.83 -2.59
C GLN A 30 -13.08 -4.13 -2.33
N ASP A 31 -14.30 -4.15 -2.84
CA ASP A 31 -15.17 -5.31 -2.79
C ASP A 31 -14.55 -6.51 -3.53
N GLY A 32 -14.40 -7.64 -2.85
CA GLY A 32 -14.30 -8.92 -3.56
C GLY A 32 -12.98 -9.17 -4.29
N ARG A 33 -11.97 -8.27 -4.22
CA ARG A 33 -10.79 -8.33 -5.10
C ARG A 33 -9.47 -7.79 -4.52
N VAL A 34 -9.35 -7.62 -3.20
CA VAL A 34 -8.08 -7.22 -2.59
C VAL A 34 -7.14 -8.42 -2.53
N GLU A 35 -5.92 -8.23 -3.01
CA GLU A 35 -4.85 -9.23 -2.93
C GLU A 35 -4.44 -9.46 -1.46
N PRO A 36 -4.24 -10.71 -1.02
CA PRO A 36 -3.89 -10.99 0.36
C PRO A 36 -2.49 -10.50 0.69
N CYS A 37 -2.30 -9.84 1.82
CA CYS A 37 -0.97 -9.40 2.27
C CYS A 37 -0.25 -8.52 1.24
N LEU A 38 -1.00 -7.69 0.52
CA LEU A 38 -0.45 -6.79 -0.49
C LEU A 38 0.60 -5.85 0.12
N TYR A 39 1.73 -5.72 -0.55
CA TYR A 39 2.81 -4.82 -0.18
C TYR A 39 3.40 -4.07 -1.37
N MET A 40 4.12 -2.99 -1.07
CA MET A 40 4.98 -2.27 -2.02
C MET A 40 6.26 -1.78 -1.35
N SER A 41 7.36 -1.79 -2.10
CA SER A 41 8.64 -1.17 -1.71
C SER A 41 8.67 0.29 -2.11
N ALA A 42 9.66 1.02 -1.56
CA ALA A 42 10.08 2.29 -2.12
C ALA A 42 10.57 2.12 -3.58
N PRO A 43 10.50 3.19 -4.40
CA PRO A 43 10.99 3.17 -5.78
C PRO A 43 12.52 3.13 -5.87
N GLN A 44 13.05 2.67 -7.00
CA GLN A 44 14.49 2.54 -7.25
C GLN A 44 15.22 3.88 -7.42
N ASN A 45 14.50 4.94 -7.78
CA ASN A 45 15.00 6.29 -8.00
C ASN A 45 13.86 7.29 -7.80
N ASP A 46 14.16 8.60 -7.90
CA ASP A 46 13.15 9.65 -7.78
C ASP A 46 12.12 9.56 -8.94
N PRO A 47 10.85 9.26 -8.67
CA PRO A 47 9.85 9.09 -9.72
C PRO A 47 9.34 10.39 -10.32
N SER A 48 9.75 11.56 -9.81
CA SER A 48 9.45 12.85 -10.45
C SER A 48 10.22 13.06 -11.76
N GLN A 49 11.27 12.28 -12.04
CA GLN A 49 12.13 12.41 -13.22
C GLN A 49 11.81 11.37 -14.31
N GLY A 50 10.54 11.24 -14.70
CA GLY A 50 10.12 10.29 -15.75
C GLY A 50 9.77 8.89 -15.23
N GLY A 51 9.44 8.81 -13.94
CA GLY A 51 9.02 7.60 -13.26
C GLY A 51 10.17 6.75 -12.73
N ALA A 52 9.84 5.87 -11.81
CA ALA A 52 10.74 4.93 -11.18
C ALA A 52 10.12 3.55 -11.15
N GLU A 53 10.94 2.51 -11.13
CA GLU A 53 10.45 1.16 -10.87
C GLU A 53 10.29 0.95 -9.37
N TYR A 54 9.32 0.15 -8.98
CA TYR A 54 9.09 -0.25 -7.60
C TYR A 54 8.71 -1.74 -7.59
N ILE A 55 9.00 -2.42 -6.47
CA ILE A 55 8.57 -3.80 -6.27
C ILE A 55 7.24 -3.78 -5.53
N TRP A 56 6.33 -4.63 -5.94
CA TRP A 56 5.09 -4.90 -5.22
C TRP A 56 4.81 -6.39 -5.25
N GLY A 57 3.89 -6.82 -4.40
CA GLY A 57 3.56 -8.22 -4.33
C GLY A 57 2.50 -8.53 -3.31
N TYR A 58 2.11 -9.80 -3.30
CA TYR A 58 1.09 -10.30 -2.39
C TYR A 58 1.38 -11.77 -2.09
N LYS A 59 0.73 -12.28 -1.05
CA LYS A 59 0.84 -13.69 -0.70
C LYS A 59 -0.35 -14.44 -1.26
N GLY A 60 -0.07 -15.56 -1.90
CA GLY A 60 -1.10 -16.44 -2.40
C GLY A 60 -1.90 -17.08 -1.29
N HIS A 61 -3.22 -16.88 -1.28
CA HIS A 61 -4.09 -17.48 -0.26
C HIS A 61 -5.49 -17.77 -0.77
N THR A 62 -6.07 -18.86 -0.26
CA THR A 62 -7.50 -19.16 -0.40
C THR A 62 -8.32 -18.17 0.41
N THR A 63 -9.03 -17.25 -0.24
CA THR A 63 -10.04 -16.43 0.44
C THR A 63 -11.45 -16.92 0.11
N ARG A 64 -12.38 -16.72 1.05
CA ARG A 64 -13.79 -17.03 0.85
C ARG A 64 -14.45 -15.91 0.06
N GLU A 65 -15.41 -16.31 -0.77
CA GLU A 65 -16.30 -15.42 -1.49
C GLU A 65 -16.99 -14.45 -0.52
N VAL A 66 -16.73 -13.16 -0.69
CA VAL A 66 -17.50 -12.07 -0.07
C VAL A 66 -18.15 -11.32 -1.23
N CYS A 67 -19.48 -11.19 -1.19
CA CYS A 67 -20.27 -10.50 -2.21
C CYS A 67 -20.27 -11.12 -3.63
N GLY A 68 -20.37 -12.44 -3.76
CA GLY A 68 -20.65 -13.04 -5.08
C GLY A 68 -19.44 -13.11 -6.01
N ARG A 69 -18.22 -12.89 -5.50
CA ARG A 69 -16.98 -12.83 -6.27
C ARG A 69 -15.89 -13.70 -5.65
N SER A 70 -15.41 -14.65 -6.45
CA SER A 70 -14.30 -15.56 -6.14
C SER A 70 -12.96 -14.84 -6.22
N TYR A 71 -12.00 -15.28 -5.42
CA TYR A 71 -10.63 -14.77 -5.42
C TYR A 71 -9.64 -15.89 -5.78
N PHE A 72 -8.43 -15.47 -6.13
CA PHE A 72 -7.37 -16.27 -6.72
C PHE A 72 -6.84 -17.40 -5.82
N ILE A 73 -6.55 -18.54 -6.45
CA ILE A 73 -5.98 -19.74 -5.85
C ILE A 73 -4.47 -19.68 -6.05
N THR A 74 -3.69 -19.65 -4.98
CA THR A 74 -2.25 -19.92 -5.01
C THR A 74 -1.79 -20.59 -3.72
N ASP A 75 -0.63 -21.23 -3.78
CA ASP A 75 -0.08 -22.28 -2.90
C ASP A 75 0.44 -21.82 -1.52
N GLY A 76 0.15 -20.58 -1.10
CA GLY A 76 0.73 -19.99 0.10
C GLY A 76 2.04 -19.22 -0.13
N SER A 77 2.55 -19.18 -1.38
CA SER A 77 3.80 -18.50 -1.72
C SER A 77 3.65 -16.99 -1.88
N TRP A 78 4.77 -16.28 -1.73
CA TRP A 78 4.88 -14.87 -2.07
C TRP A 78 5.09 -14.68 -3.56
N TYR A 79 4.34 -13.74 -4.15
CA TYR A 79 4.50 -13.31 -5.53
C TYR A 79 4.99 -11.87 -5.54
N GLY A 80 6.15 -11.62 -6.13
CA GLY A 80 6.75 -10.30 -6.28
C GLY A 80 6.85 -9.93 -7.75
N MET A 81 6.51 -8.68 -8.07
CA MET A 81 6.49 -8.13 -9.42
C MET A 81 7.07 -6.72 -9.42
N THR A 82 7.54 -6.30 -10.60
CA THR A 82 8.01 -4.93 -10.82
C THR A 82 6.88 -4.12 -11.45
N GLY A 83 6.65 -2.91 -10.93
CA GLY A 83 5.80 -1.91 -11.56
C GLY A 83 6.57 -0.61 -11.79
N ARG A 84 5.89 0.39 -12.37
CA ARG A 84 6.38 1.77 -12.48
C ARG A 84 5.52 2.73 -11.70
N VAL A 85 6.14 3.69 -11.02
CA VAL A 85 5.48 4.76 -10.28
C VAL A 85 5.92 6.11 -10.82
N HIS A 86 4.98 7.06 -10.94
CA HIS A 86 5.21 8.44 -11.38
C HIS A 86 4.53 9.38 -10.39
N ILE A 87 5.21 10.46 -9.98
CA ILE A 87 4.60 11.54 -9.19
C ILE A 87 4.11 12.60 -10.17
N GLU A 88 2.79 12.79 -10.23
CA GLU A 88 2.19 13.88 -11.02
C GLU A 88 2.23 15.20 -10.25
N ASN A 89 1.99 15.12 -8.94
CA ASN A 89 2.12 16.21 -7.98
C ASN A 89 2.08 15.64 -6.55
N ASP A 90 2.23 16.50 -5.54
CA ASP A 90 2.27 16.12 -4.13
C ASP A 90 1.08 15.27 -3.64
N ASN A 91 -0.05 15.32 -4.35
CA ASN A 91 -1.27 14.61 -3.95
C ASN A 91 -1.67 13.52 -4.93
N ASN A 92 -1.04 13.40 -6.10
CA ASN A 92 -1.43 12.44 -7.13
C ASN A 92 -0.22 11.66 -7.63
N ILE A 93 -0.32 10.33 -7.53
CA ILE A 93 0.73 9.39 -7.87
C ILE A 93 0.13 8.33 -8.81
N THR A 94 0.79 8.04 -9.92
CA THR A 94 0.36 7.01 -10.87
C THR A 94 1.23 5.78 -10.71
N TYR A 95 0.61 4.65 -10.40
CA TYR A 95 1.24 3.33 -10.38
C TYR A 95 0.79 2.53 -11.60
N GLN A 96 1.73 1.86 -12.26
CA GLN A 96 1.50 1.07 -13.46
C GLN A 96 2.10 -0.32 -13.28
N ASN A 97 1.28 -1.35 -13.51
CA ASN A 97 1.72 -2.73 -13.62
C ASN A 97 0.73 -3.51 -14.51
N ASP A 98 1.12 -4.71 -14.93
CA ASP A 98 0.34 -5.52 -15.87
C ASP A 98 -0.97 -6.07 -15.27
N GLU A 99 -1.04 -6.26 -13.95
CA GLU A 99 -2.24 -6.81 -13.28
C GLU A 99 -3.34 -5.75 -13.05
N HIS A 100 -2.96 -4.55 -12.64
CA HIS A 100 -3.88 -3.48 -12.25
C HIS A 100 -4.00 -2.36 -13.30
N GLY A 101 -3.09 -2.31 -14.27
CA GLY A 101 -2.99 -1.22 -15.24
C GLY A 101 -2.55 0.09 -14.59
N ASN A 102 -2.91 1.22 -15.21
CA ASN A 102 -2.56 2.55 -14.73
C ASN A 102 -3.50 2.99 -13.61
N THR A 103 -3.08 2.75 -12.37
CA THR A 103 -3.78 3.13 -11.14
C THR A 103 -3.35 4.52 -10.70
N THR A 104 -4.30 5.42 -10.53
CA THR A 104 -4.07 6.74 -9.94
C THR A 104 -4.40 6.70 -8.46
N ILE A 105 -3.48 7.21 -7.65
CA ILE A 105 -3.57 7.32 -6.20
C ILE A 105 -3.64 8.80 -5.83
N LYS A 106 -4.64 9.15 -5.04
CA LYS A 106 -4.79 10.46 -4.40
C LYS A 106 -4.43 10.34 -2.92
N LEU A 107 -3.38 11.02 -2.50
CA LEU A 107 -2.94 11.06 -1.10
C LEU A 107 -3.92 11.92 -0.28
N LEU A 108 -4.48 11.33 0.79
CA LEU A 108 -5.36 12.04 1.73
C LEU A 108 -4.63 12.40 3.01
N TYR A 109 -3.70 11.55 3.44
CA TYR A 109 -2.92 11.75 4.65
C TYR A 109 -1.65 10.91 4.60
N TYR A 110 -0.58 11.43 5.16
CA TYR A 110 0.70 10.75 5.34
C TYR A 110 1.33 11.28 6.62
N ILE A 111 2.07 10.42 7.33
CA ILE A 111 2.88 10.85 8.48
C ILE A 111 4.15 10.01 8.58
N ASP A 112 5.30 10.70 8.48
CA ASP A 112 6.65 10.25 8.87
C ASP A 112 7.00 8.79 8.56
N ARG A 113 6.66 8.29 7.37
CA ARG A 113 6.86 6.88 6.99
C ARG A 113 6.27 5.87 7.98
N ILE A 114 5.24 6.23 8.74
CA ILE A 114 4.48 5.30 9.58
C ILE A 114 3.31 4.71 8.78
N CYS A 115 2.57 5.57 8.08
CA CYS A 115 1.37 5.19 7.37
C CYS A 115 0.92 6.28 6.40
N TYR A 116 0.05 5.89 5.46
CA TYR A 116 -0.69 6.83 4.64
C TYR A 116 -2.09 6.33 4.33
N VAL A 117 -2.98 7.28 4.06
CA VAL A 117 -4.37 7.06 3.65
C VAL A 117 -4.55 7.60 2.25
N ILE A 118 -5.11 6.78 1.37
CA ILE A 118 -5.24 7.13 -0.05
C ILE A 118 -6.63 6.81 -0.59
N GLN A 119 -7.00 7.52 -1.66
CA GLN A 119 -8.00 7.05 -2.60
C GLN A 119 -7.30 6.50 -3.84
N ARG A 120 -7.65 5.31 -4.30
CA ARG A 120 -7.13 4.76 -5.55
C ARG A 120 -8.26 4.51 -6.55
N GLY A 121 -7.96 4.66 -7.83
CA GLY A 121 -8.88 4.38 -8.93
C GLY A 121 -8.14 4.31 -10.27
N GLY A 122 -8.87 4.23 -11.38
CA GLY A 122 -8.27 4.05 -12.71
C GLY A 122 -7.87 2.61 -13.00
N GLY A 123 -7.16 2.40 -14.11
CA GLY A 123 -6.71 1.07 -14.54
C GLY A 123 -7.87 0.07 -14.66
N ASN A 124 -7.69 -1.11 -14.07
CA ASN A 124 -8.69 -2.18 -14.03
C ASN A 124 -9.73 -2.00 -12.91
N TYR A 125 -9.68 -0.90 -12.13
CA TYR A 125 -10.64 -0.62 -11.07
C TYR A 125 -11.91 0.03 -11.62
N ASN A 126 -13.06 -0.48 -11.19
CA ASN A 126 -14.36 -0.01 -11.68
C ASN A 126 -14.93 1.20 -10.92
N ARG A 127 -14.24 1.64 -9.87
CA ARG A 127 -14.58 2.79 -9.03
C ARG A 127 -13.38 3.19 -8.19
N THR A 128 -13.54 4.25 -7.41
CA THR A 128 -12.55 4.66 -6.40
C THR A 128 -12.69 3.84 -5.12
N TYR A 129 -11.57 3.44 -4.55
CA TYR A 129 -11.46 2.75 -3.27
C TYR A 129 -10.62 3.54 -2.28
N LEU A 130 -10.89 3.37 -0.98
CA LEU A 130 -10.13 3.96 0.10
C LEU A 130 -9.24 2.90 0.74
N ASP A 131 -7.96 3.21 0.91
CA ASP A 131 -7.00 2.32 1.55
C ASP A 131 -6.26 3.00 2.70
N LEU A 132 -5.85 2.19 3.68
CA LEU A 132 -4.87 2.53 4.72
C LEU A 132 -3.67 1.60 4.55
N TRP A 133 -2.49 2.20 4.45
CA TRP A 133 -1.22 1.50 4.34
C TRP A 133 -0.34 1.80 5.54
N LYS A 134 0.42 0.80 5.98
CA LYS A 134 1.34 0.88 7.13
C LYS A 134 2.74 0.47 6.72
N TYR A 135 3.72 1.22 7.17
CA TYR A 135 5.12 0.90 6.92
C TYR A 135 5.61 -0.23 7.84
N SER A 136 6.47 -1.09 7.30
CA SER A 136 6.92 -2.30 8.00
C SER A 136 8.02 -2.08 9.00
N ASN A 137 8.85 -1.05 8.81
CA ASN A 137 10.04 -0.79 9.61
C ASN A 137 9.98 0.59 10.24
N THR A 138 9.11 0.77 11.22
CA THR A 138 8.90 2.05 11.89
C THR A 138 10.06 2.43 12.82
N ASP A 139 10.97 1.51 13.14
CA ASP A 139 12.17 1.82 13.94
C ASP A 139 13.13 2.80 13.22
N ASP A 140 13.10 2.80 11.89
CA ASP A 140 13.89 3.71 11.05
C ASP A 140 13.38 5.17 11.08
N THR A 141 12.23 5.42 11.72
CA THR A 141 11.76 6.80 11.95
C THR A 141 12.47 7.47 13.13
N GLY A 142 13.14 6.69 13.98
CA GLY A 142 13.77 7.18 15.21
C GLY A 142 12.78 7.56 16.31
N ASP A 143 11.49 7.33 16.11
CA ASP A 143 10.44 7.54 17.11
C ASP A 143 10.39 6.39 18.11
N ASP A 144 10.04 6.68 19.36
CA ASP A 144 9.70 5.64 20.33
C ASP A 144 8.34 4.98 20.02
N TRP A 145 8.08 3.84 20.66
CA TRP A 145 6.87 3.06 20.42
C TRP A 145 5.57 3.86 20.66
N ASP A 146 5.51 4.68 21.71
CA ASP A 146 4.33 5.49 22.04
C ASP A 146 4.05 6.52 20.94
N THR A 147 5.10 7.15 20.43
CA THR A 147 5.03 8.12 19.33
C THR A 147 4.62 7.44 18.03
N GLN A 148 5.20 6.29 17.67
CA GLN A 148 4.81 5.51 16.49
C GLN A 148 3.33 5.11 16.57
N TRP A 149 2.88 4.64 17.74
CA TRP A 149 1.48 4.27 17.97
C TRP A 149 0.53 5.46 17.84
N ALA A 150 0.90 6.62 18.40
CA ALA A 150 0.13 7.85 18.27
C ALA A 150 0.01 8.31 16.80
N LYS A 151 1.11 8.23 16.03
CA LYS A 151 1.13 8.55 14.60
C LYS A 151 0.23 7.59 13.79
N TYR A 152 0.33 6.28 14.03
CA TYR A 152 -0.53 5.30 13.36
C TYR A 152 -2.01 5.49 13.70
N SER A 153 -2.32 5.77 14.98
CA SER A 153 -3.68 6.09 15.44
C SER A 153 -4.27 7.29 14.67
N CYS A 154 -3.45 8.28 14.32
CA CYS A 154 -3.88 9.38 13.46
C CYS A 154 -4.26 8.95 12.04
N CYS A 155 -3.48 8.08 11.39
CA CYS A 155 -3.87 7.53 10.08
C CYS A 155 -5.18 6.75 10.17
N ASN A 156 -5.36 5.92 11.21
CA ASN A 156 -6.61 5.20 11.40
C ASN A 156 -7.79 6.16 11.59
N ASN A 157 -7.65 7.22 12.38
CA ASN A 157 -8.71 8.21 12.57
C ASN A 157 -9.08 8.93 11.26
N VAL A 158 -8.09 9.31 10.45
CA VAL A 158 -8.34 9.91 9.14
C VAL A 158 -9.01 8.90 8.21
N PHE A 159 -8.54 7.65 8.17
CA PHE A 159 -9.18 6.59 7.40
C PHE A 159 -10.64 6.42 7.81
N GLN A 160 -10.98 6.35 9.10
CA GLN A 160 -12.36 6.22 9.55
C GLN A 160 -13.23 7.43 9.14
N ALA A 161 -12.69 8.65 9.22
CA ALA A 161 -13.40 9.86 8.82
C ALA A 161 -13.69 9.88 7.30
N GLU A 162 -12.73 9.48 6.47
CA GLU A 162 -12.91 9.36 5.03
C GLU A 162 -13.83 8.21 4.67
N LEU A 163 -13.70 7.09 5.36
CA LEU A 163 -14.51 5.89 5.18
C LEU A 163 -16.00 6.16 5.44
N ALA A 164 -16.35 7.11 6.29
CA ALA A 164 -17.75 7.54 6.50
C ALA A 164 -18.39 8.16 5.24
N LYS A 165 -17.57 8.65 4.30
CA LYS A 165 -18.00 9.25 3.03
C LYS A 165 -18.17 8.21 1.90
N PHE A 166 -17.67 6.99 2.10
CA PHE A 166 -17.74 5.92 1.09
C PHE A 166 -19.05 5.12 1.22
N PRO A 167 -19.88 5.04 0.16
CA PRO A 167 -21.11 4.27 0.17
C PRO A 167 -20.84 2.78 0.43
N ARG A 168 -21.70 2.15 1.24
CA ARG A 168 -21.59 0.72 1.56
C ARG A 168 -22.23 -0.11 0.46
N THR A 169 -21.42 -0.76 -0.38
CA THR A 169 -21.91 -1.75 -1.34
C THR A 169 -21.72 -3.19 -0.86
N CYS A 170 -20.81 -3.43 0.10
CA CYS A 170 -20.46 -4.73 0.67
C CYS A 170 -19.97 -4.63 2.12
N PRO A 171 -19.91 -5.74 2.88
CA PRO A 171 -19.14 -5.81 4.12
C PRO A 171 -17.69 -5.43 3.82
N ARG A 172 -17.14 -4.45 4.54
CA ARG A 172 -15.77 -3.99 4.36
C ARG A 172 -14.84 -5.11 4.81
N THR A 173 -14.10 -5.69 3.88
CA THR A 173 -13.02 -6.61 4.21
C THR A 173 -11.91 -5.77 4.83
N LYS A 174 -11.59 -5.98 6.11
CA LYS A 174 -10.29 -5.51 6.58
C LYS A 174 -9.25 -6.30 5.79
N ALA A 175 -8.28 -5.65 5.15
CA ALA A 175 -7.15 -6.43 4.62
C ALA A 175 -6.44 -7.16 5.78
N SER A 176 -6.50 -6.59 6.99
CA SER A 176 -6.15 -7.21 8.27
C SER A 176 -7.10 -8.30 8.81
N ASP A 177 -8.25 -8.61 8.21
CA ASP A 177 -8.97 -9.87 8.52
C ASP A 177 -8.22 -11.10 7.95
N ILE A 178 -7.14 -10.87 7.18
CA ILE A 178 -6.14 -11.85 6.75
C ILE A 178 -4.94 -11.89 7.73
N GLU A 179 -4.84 -10.97 8.69
CA GLU A 179 -3.61 -10.77 9.49
C GLU A 179 -3.40 -11.73 10.66
N ASN A 180 -4.41 -12.40 11.21
CA ASN A 180 -4.16 -13.12 12.46
C ASN A 180 -3.41 -14.46 12.32
N ASN A 181 -2.89 -14.81 11.14
CA ASN A 181 -1.76 -15.77 10.97
C ASN A 181 -1.36 -16.05 9.51
N LEU A 182 -2.04 -15.50 8.50
CA LEU A 182 -1.84 -15.96 7.11
C LEU A 182 -0.61 -15.34 6.44
N CYS A 183 -0.36 -14.05 6.64
CA CYS A 183 0.77 -13.36 5.98
C CYS A 183 2.14 -13.89 6.45
N GLY A 184 2.28 -14.23 7.74
CA GLY A 184 3.57 -14.57 8.32
C GLY A 184 4.57 -13.42 8.16
N THR A 185 5.84 -13.73 7.91
CA THR A 185 6.87 -12.73 7.66
C THR A 185 6.76 -12.22 6.21
N TYR A 186 6.52 -10.92 6.06
CA TYR A 186 6.61 -10.25 4.77
C TYR A 186 8.05 -10.27 4.24
N PRO A 187 8.25 -10.23 2.93
CA PRO A 187 9.57 -10.05 2.36
C PRO A 187 10.20 -8.75 2.89
N ASN A 188 11.45 -8.82 3.35
CA ASN A 188 12.22 -7.63 3.73
C ASN A 188 12.93 -7.11 2.48
N LEU A 189 12.35 -6.11 1.83
CA LEU A 189 12.77 -5.67 0.51
C LEU A 189 13.47 -4.32 0.57
N THR A 190 14.69 -4.27 0.04
CA THR A 190 15.19 -3.08 -0.64
C THR A 190 15.22 -3.38 -2.13
N TYR A 191 14.90 -2.41 -2.98
CA TYR A 191 14.87 -2.61 -4.43
C TYR A 191 16.18 -3.22 -4.98
N ALA A 192 17.33 -2.73 -4.48
CA ALA A 192 18.65 -3.23 -4.86
C ALA A 192 18.90 -4.70 -4.48
N ARG A 193 18.31 -5.20 -3.39
CA ARG A 193 18.46 -6.62 -2.98
C ARG A 193 17.65 -7.56 -3.85
N GLU A 194 16.46 -7.14 -4.29
CA GLU A 194 15.57 -7.96 -5.12
C GLU A 194 16.05 -8.08 -6.56
N LEU A 195 16.53 -6.99 -7.19
CA LEU A 195 17.16 -7.10 -8.52
C LEU A 195 18.32 -8.11 -8.52
N ALA A 196 19.11 -8.14 -7.46
CA ALA A 196 20.21 -9.09 -7.30
C ALA A 196 19.74 -10.53 -7.08
N ALA A 197 18.55 -10.74 -6.53
CA ALA A 197 17.94 -12.06 -6.33
C ALA A 197 17.26 -12.57 -7.62
N GLN A 198 16.56 -11.68 -8.34
CA GLN A 198 15.89 -11.98 -9.61
C GLN A 198 16.90 -12.26 -10.74
N ALA A 199 18.04 -11.57 -10.77
CA ALA A 199 19.12 -11.83 -11.73
C ALA A 199 19.84 -13.18 -11.52
N ARG A 200 19.52 -13.91 -10.45
CA ARG A 200 20.11 -15.23 -10.12
C ARG A 200 19.14 -16.40 -10.36
N GLN A 201 17.93 -16.13 -10.82
CA GLN A 201 16.94 -17.12 -11.23
C GLN A 201 16.89 -17.21 -12.77
#